data_AF-A0A840XTG6-F1
#
_entry.id   AF-A0A840XTG6-F1
#
_cell.length_a   1.000
_cell.length_b   1.000
_cell.length_c   1.000
_cell.angle_alpha   90.00
_cell.angle_beta   90.00
_cell.angle_gamma   90.00
#
_symmetry.space_group_name_H-M   'P 1'
#
loop_
_entity.id
_entity.type
_entity.pdbx_description
1 polymer ?
#
loop_
_entity_poly.entity_id
_entity_poly.type
_entity_poly.pdbx_seq_one_letter_code
_entity_poly.pdbx_strand_id
1 'polypeptide(L)'
;MATPALHPGRSRNFHHLRGRYLDEVDGAPSSSAYRTRFGSLLRAYQLVGFSPDRDYRYVEVNRALRRLHPEIVAQAMAGIRDVGGAVEQDPATDLLTVNGEFTVSIVLARCQETPSGTVRWHIRLDTGLAPDITVAVRMAPGNASIRDYYLLPRRDATLDRLRIGETNDLLLEAFRFDTLDALADLARRVSIMEAA
;
A
#
# COMPACT_ATOMS: atom_id res chain seq x y z
N MET A 1 21.52 48.04 -35.61
CA MET A 1 21.82 47.00 -36.62
C MET A 1 22.88 46.07 -36.04
N ALA A 2 22.55 44.78 -35.93
CA ALA A 2 23.39 43.58 -35.74
C ALA A 2 24.49 43.53 -34.66
N THR A 3 24.32 42.63 -33.66
CA THR A 3 25.30 41.61 -33.21
C THR A 3 24.56 40.55 -32.33
N PRO A 4 25.08 39.33 -32.07
CA PRO A 4 24.78 38.11 -32.83
C PRO A 4 24.21 36.94 -31.97
N ALA A 5 24.03 35.80 -32.64
CA ALA A 5 23.40 34.56 -32.20
C ALA A 5 24.19 33.70 -31.18
N LEU A 6 23.45 32.90 -30.40
CA LEU A 6 23.88 31.59 -29.88
C LEU A 6 22.72 30.57 -29.99
N HIS A 7 23.00 29.45 -30.65
CA HIS A 7 22.33 28.14 -30.56
C HIS A 7 23.38 27.16 -29.99
N PRO A 8 23.09 25.88 -29.65
CA PRO A 8 21.88 25.23 -29.15
C PRO A 8 22.18 24.27 -27.95
N GLY A 9 21.16 23.63 -27.36
CA GLY A 9 21.32 22.23 -26.91
C GLY A 9 20.90 21.80 -25.49
N ARG A 10 20.16 20.68 -25.48
CA ARG A 10 20.03 19.62 -24.45
C ARG A 10 19.20 19.85 -23.17
N SER A 11 18.00 19.29 -23.22
CA SER A 11 17.52 18.16 -22.40
C SER A 11 17.95 18.12 -20.92
N ARG A 12 17.00 18.28 -20.01
CA ARG A 12 17.12 17.77 -18.64
C ARG A 12 15.86 17.01 -18.22
N ASN A 13 16.05 15.69 -18.19
CA ASN A 13 15.18 14.68 -17.61
C ASN A 13 14.81 15.04 -16.16
N PHE A 14 13.51 15.02 -15.84
CA PHE A 14 13.04 14.92 -14.46
C PHE A 14 13.23 13.47 -13.98
N HIS A 15 14.46 13.13 -13.61
CA HIS A 15 14.70 11.90 -12.86
C HIS A 15 14.06 12.02 -11.47
N HIS A 16 13.11 11.13 -11.21
CA HIS A 16 12.54 10.87 -9.90
C HIS A 16 13.65 10.69 -8.84
N LEU A 17 13.72 11.61 -7.90
CA LEU A 17 14.59 11.51 -6.72
C LEU A 17 14.04 10.44 -5.77
N ARG A 18 14.51 9.19 -5.95
CA ARG A 18 14.39 8.12 -4.96
C ARG A 18 15.20 8.50 -3.72
N GLY A 19 14.65 8.19 -2.53
CA GLY A 19 15.15 8.62 -1.23
C GLY A 19 16.53 8.06 -0.86
N ARG A 20 17.59 8.77 -1.25
CA ARG A 20 18.97 8.54 -0.81
C ARG A 20 19.73 9.78 -0.32
N TYR A 21 19.06 10.90 -0.05
CA TYR A 21 19.71 12.15 0.40
C TYR A 21 19.62 12.40 1.91
N LEU A 22 19.89 11.39 2.74
CA LEU A 22 20.08 11.59 4.19
C LEU A 22 21.42 11.06 4.72
N ASP A 23 22.21 10.36 3.90
CA ASP A 23 23.53 9.82 4.31
C ASP A 23 24.73 10.60 3.70
N GLU A 24 24.49 11.70 2.97
CA GLU A 24 25.55 12.52 2.33
C GLU A 24 25.80 13.86 3.03
N VAL A 25 25.84 13.85 4.37
CA VAL A 25 26.42 14.98 5.13
C VAL A 25 27.49 14.40 6.04
N ASP A 26 28.76 14.64 5.68
CA ASP A 26 29.90 14.28 6.52
C ASP A 26 29.72 14.88 7.92
N GLY A 27 29.62 14.00 8.93
CA GLY A 27 29.40 14.36 10.34
C GLY A 27 27.97 14.21 10.87
N ALA A 28 26.98 13.86 10.05
CA ALA A 28 25.61 13.59 10.53
C ALA A 28 25.46 12.15 11.03
N PRO A 29 24.84 11.91 12.22
CA PRO A 29 24.52 10.57 12.69
C PRO A 29 23.57 9.87 11.71
N SER A 30 23.79 8.57 11.46
CA SER A 30 22.90 7.79 10.62
C SER A 30 21.47 7.72 11.19
N SER A 31 20.49 7.42 10.33
CA SER A 31 19.09 7.27 10.76
C SER A 31 18.88 6.22 11.88
N SER A 32 19.80 5.26 12.05
CA SER A 32 19.82 4.32 13.18
C SER A 32 20.38 4.93 14.47
N ALA A 33 21.36 5.84 14.40
CA ALA A 33 21.87 6.55 15.56
C ALA A 33 20.82 7.47 16.20
N TYR A 34 20.02 8.17 15.38
CA TYR A 34 18.89 8.98 15.86
C TYR A 34 17.79 8.13 16.51
N ARG A 35 17.53 6.92 15.97
CA ARG A 35 16.56 5.97 16.53
C ARG A 35 16.94 5.50 17.94
N THR A 36 18.23 5.20 18.15
CA THR A 36 18.74 4.69 19.43
C THR A 36 18.74 5.77 20.50
N ARG A 37 19.07 7.02 20.14
CA ARG A 37 19.16 8.14 21.08
C ARG A 37 17.83 8.85 21.36
N PHE A 38 16.94 8.95 20.37
CA PHE A 38 15.73 9.78 20.44
C PHE A 38 14.44 9.02 20.12
N GLY A 39 14.50 7.72 19.84
CA GLY A 39 13.36 6.86 19.49
C GLY A 39 12.89 7.01 18.03
N SER A 40 12.96 8.21 17.46
CA SER A 40 12.74 8.46 16.04
C SER A 40 13.50 9.70 15.56
N LEU A 41 13.77 9.75 14.26
CA LEU A 41 14.37 10.92 13.61
C LEU A 41 13.47 12.17 13.80
N LEU A 42 12.16 12.00 13.77
CA LEU A 42 11.19 13.08 14.02
C LEU A 42 11.31 13.66 15.44
N ARG A 43 11.45 12.79 16.45
CA ARG A 43 11.59 13.23 17.84
C ARG A 43 12.91 13.98 18.06
N ALA A 44 13.97 13.59 17.35
CA ALA A 44 15.21 14.35 17.34
C ALA A 44 15.03 15.76 16.75
N TYR A 45 14.32 15.90 15.62
CA TYR A 45 14.01 17.21 15.02
C TYR A 45 13.12 18.09 15.92
N GLN A 46 12.13 17.50 16.60
CA GLN A 46 11.27 18.22 17.56
C GLN A 46 12.06 18.73 18.77
N LEU A 47 13.01 17.93 19.29
CA LEU A 47 13.84 18.31 20.44
C LEU A 47 14.78 19.49 20.15
N VAL A 48 15.11 19.74 18.88
CA VAL A 48 15.90 20.91 18.45
C VAL A 48 15.05 22.06 17.90
N GLY A 49 13.73 22.01 18.08
CA GLY A 49 12.81 23.08 17.69
C GLY A 49 12.54 23.18 16.18
N PHE A 50 12.90 22.16 15.40
CA PHE A 50 12.66 22.13 13.96
C PHE A 50 11.29 21.52 13.66
N SER A 51 10.38 22.33 13.11
CA SER A 51 9.08 21.88 12.59
C SER A 51 9.17 21.68 11.08
N PRO A 52 9.32 20.44 10.57
CA PRO A 52 9.39 20.21 9.13
C PRO A 52 8.07 20.54 8.43
N ASP A 53 8.12 21.35 7.37
CA ASP A 53 6.98 21.67 6.48
C ASP A 53 6.36 20.44 5.78
N ARG A 54 7.05 19.30 5.79
CA ARG A 54 6.57 18.03 5.25
C ARG A 54 6.18 17.10 6.37
N ASP A 55 4.87 17.04 6.58
CA ASP A 55 4.12 16.25 7.54
C ASP A 55 4.66 14.83 7.81
N TYR A 56 5.56 14.64 8.78
CA TYR A 56 6.20 13.34 9.10
C TYR A 56 5.28 12.33 9.82
N ARG A 57 4.01 12.68 10.12
CA ARG A 57 3.00 11.80 10.73
C ARG A 57 2.84 10.47 9.98
N TYR A 58 3.11 10.48 8.68
CA TYR A 58 3.01 9.31 7.82
C TYR A 58 4.00 8.18 8.17
N VAL A 59 5.13 8.48 8.81
CA VAL A 59 6.16 7.47 9.16
C VAL A 59 5.66 6.55 10.27
N GLU A 60 5.04 7.12 11.30
CA GLU A 60 4.49 6.36 12.42
C GLU A 60 3.28 5.54 11.98
N VAL A 61 2.39 6.13 11.16
CA VAL A 61 1.28 5.40 10.55
C VAL A 61 1.80 4.24 9.71
N ASN A 62 2.78 4.43 8.83
CA ASN A 62 3.35 3.34 8.04
C ASN A 62 4.02 2.27 8.91
N ARG A 63 4.55 2.63 10.08
CA ARG A 63 5.09 1.64 11.03
C ARG A 63 3.97 0.83 11.67
N ALA A 64 2.85 1.47 12.04
CA ALA A 64 1.68 0.78 12.55
C ALA A 64 1.06 -0.17 11.51
N LEU A 65 0.92 0.29 10.26
CA LEU A 65 0.40 -0.54 9.16
C LEU A 65 1.29 -1.76 8.89
N ARG A 66 2.62 -1.63 8.97
CA ARG A 66 3.53 -2.79 8.85
C ARG A 66 3.40 -3.80 9.99
N ARG A 67 2.95 -3.38 11.18
CA ARG A 67 2.66 -4.31 12.28
C ARG A 67 1.29 -4.98 12.12
N LEU A 68 0.32 -4.25 11.57
CA LEU A 68 -1.03 -4.75 11.32
C LEU A 68 -1.10 -5.74 10.14
N HIS A 69 -0.25 -5.55 9.12
CA HIS A 69 -0.28 -6.37 7.91
C HIS A 69 -0.16 -7.89 8.17
N PRO A 70 0.80 -8.38 8.98
CA PRO A 70 0.86 -9.81 9.33
C PRO A 70 -0.40 -10.34 10.02
N GLU A 71 -1.06 -9.53 10.84
CA GLU A 71 -2.29 -9.91 11.54
C GLU A 71 -3.45 -10.10 10.54
N ILE A 72 -3.58 -9.20 9.58
CA ILE A 72 -4.59 -9.29 8.51
C ILE A 72 -4.32 -10.50 7.61
N VAL A 73 -3.06 -10.73 7.24
CA VAL A 73 -2.67 -11.90 6.44
C VAL A 73 -3.03 -13.19 7.17
N ALA A 74 -2.71 -13.27 8.46
CA ALA A 74 -3.07 -14.43 9.29
C ALA A 74 -4.60 -14.62 9.37
N GLN A 75 -5.37 -13.54 9.53
CA GLN A 75 -6.84 -13.59 9.53
C GLN A 75 -7.40 -14.08 8.20
N ALA A 76 -6.89 -13.59 7.07
CA ALA A 76 -7.29 -14.02 5.74
C ALA A 76 -7.01 -15.52 5.54
N MET A 77 -5.80 -15.97 5.91
CA MET A 77 -5.42 -17.38 5.81
C MET A 77 -6.26 -18.28 6.72
N ALA A 78 -6.61 -17.84 7.93
CA ALA A 78 -7.51 -18.57 8.81
C ALA A 78 -8.91 -18.70 8.20
N GLY A 79 -9.50 -17.59 7.74
CA GLY A 79 -10.83 -17.62 7.11
C GLY A 79 -10.90 -18.53 5.88
N ILE A 80 -9.86 -18.56 5.05
CA ILE A 80 -9.75 -19.48 3.91
C ILE A 80 -9.76 -20.95 4.39
N ARG A 81 -9.01 -21.27 5.45
CA ARG A 81 -8.96 -22.64 6.00
C ARG A 81 -10.27 -23.06 6.65
N ASP A 82 -10.95 -22.14 7.31
CA ASP A 82 -12.21 -22.41 8.02
C ASP A 82 -13.33 -22.82 7.05
N VAL A 83 -13.30 -22.35 5.80
CA VAL A 83 -14.22 -22.78 4.74
C VAL A 83 -13.72 -24.01 3.96
N GLY A 84 -12.66 -24.66 4.42
CA GLY A 84 -12.07 -25.86 3.81
C GLY A 84 -11.09 -25.60 2.66
N GLY A 85 -10.68 -24.34 2.45
CA GLY A 85 -9.66 -23.98 1.46
C GLY A 85 -8.24 -24.27 1.94
N ALA A 86 -7.33 -24.50 1.00
CA ALA A 86 -5.90 -24.56 1.24
C ALA A 86 -5.26 -23.20 0.95
N VAL A 87 -4.25 -22.80 1.72
CA VAL A 87 -3.52 -21.56 1.50
C VAL A 87 -2.06 -21.70 1.91
N GLU A 88 -1.18 -21.29 0.99
CA GLU A 88 0.27 -21.26 1.16
C GLU A 88 0.76 -19.83 0.99
N GLN A 89 1.69 -19.40 1.84
CA GLN A 89 2.29 -18.06 1.78
C GLN A 89 3.73 -18.16 1.30
N ASP A 90 4.09 -17.36 0.29
CA ASP A 90 5.48 -17.19 -0.12
C ASP A 90 6.22 -16.30 0.90
N PRO A 91 7.24 -16.81 1.61
CA PRO A 91 7.96 -16.05 2.63
C PRO A 91 8.79 -14.88 2.09
N ALA A 92 9.09 -14.87 0.79
CA ALA A 92 9.85 -13.80 0.15
C ALA A 92 8.97 -12.63 -0.31
N THR A 93 7.71 -12.91 -0.67
CA THR A 93 6.83 -11.93 -1.32
C THR A 93 5.52 -11.66 -0.57
N ASP A 94 5.20 -12.44 0.46
CA ASP A 94 3.91 -12.49 1.15
C ASP A 94 2.71 -12.82 0.25
N LEU A 95 2.97 -13.32 -0.98
CA LEU A 95 1.93 -13.75 -1.89
C LEU A 95 1.25 -15.01 -1.36
N LEU A 96 -0.08 -15.03 -1.35
CA LEU A 96 -0.86 -16.19 -0.94
C LEU A 96 -1.29 -16.97 -2.17
N THR A 97 -0.97 -18.26 -2.22
CA THR A 97 -1.51 -19.21 -3.20
C THR A 97 -2.68 -19.95 -2.56
N VAL A 98 -3.88 -19.73 -3.08
CA VAL A 98 -5.12 -20.32 -2.56
C VAL A 98 -5.51 -21.50 -3.42
N ASN A 99 -5.74 -22.66 -2.80
CA ASN A 99 -6.13 -23.93 -3.41
C ASN A 99 -5.19 -24.46 -4.52
N GLY A 100 -4.04 -23.82 -4.74
CA GLY A 100 -3.22 -24.03 -5.93
C GLY A 100 -3.84 -23.48 -7.23
N GLU A 101 -4.87 -22.64 -7.11
CA GLU A 101 -5.74 -22.21 -8.22
C GLU A 101 -5.55 -20.74 -8.57
N PHE A 102 -5.37 -19.87 -7.57
CA PHE A 102 -5.18 -18.43 -7.78
C PHE A 102 -4.30 -17.81 -6.71
N THR A 103 -3.73 -16.65 -7.03
CA THR A 103 -2.81 -15.90 -6.19
C THR A 103 -3.43 -14.61 -5.66
N VAL A 104 -3.11 -14.27 -4.41
CA VAL A 104 -3.65 -13.12 -3.69
C VAL A 104 -2.53 -12.29 -3.08
N SER A 105 -2.48 -10.99 -3.37
CA SER A 105 -1.71 -10.02 -2.59
C SER A 105 -2.62 -9.22 -1.66
N ILE A 106 -2.17 -8.96 -0.44
CA ILE A 106 -2.89 -8.14 0.54
C ILE A 106 -2.11 -6.85 0.78
N VAL A 107 -2.74 -5.70 0.52
CA VAL A 107 -2.12 -4.37 0.62
C VAL A 107 -2.92 -3.45 1.54
N LEU A 108 -2.25 -2.75 2.46
CA LEU A 108 -2.90 -1.77 3.34
C LEU A 108 -2.87 -0.37 2.71
N ALA A 109 -4.05 0.19 2.47
CA ALA A 109 -4.24 1.52 1.95
C ALA A 109 -4.46 2.51 3.10
N ARG A 110 -3.45 3.36 3.34
CA ARG A 110 -3.51 4.44 4.32
C ARG A 110 -4.53 5.51 3.92
N CYS A 111 -5.36 5.93 4.86
CA CYS A 111 -6.19 7.13 4.73
C CYS A 111 -5.32 8.39 4.82
N GLN A 112 -5.47 9.30 3.84
CA GLN A 112 -4.88 10.63 3.85
C GLN A 112 -5.98 11.68 3.89
N GLU A 113 -5.96 12.49 4.94
CA GLU A 113 -6.82 13.67 5.06
C GLU A 113 -6.13 14.89 4.43
N THR A 114 -6.84 15.61 3.58
CA THR A 114 -6.37 16.91 3.08
C THR A 114 -6.70 18.01 4.09
N PRO A 115 -5.99 19.16 4.05
CA PRO A 115 -6.36 20.32 4.87
C PRO A 115 -7.80 20.82 4.63
N SER A 116 -8.38 20.51 3.46
CA SER A 116 -9.77 20.82 3.11
C SER A 116 -10.81 19.84 3.68
N GLY A 117 -10.39 18.85 4.47
CA GLY A 117 -11.28 17.86 5.10
C GLY A 117 -11.64 16.67 4.20
N THR A 118 -11.08 16.56 3.00
CA THR A 118 -11.34 15.45 2.08
C THR A 118 -10.43 14.26 2.41
N VAL A 119 -10.98 13.04 2.40
CA VAL A 119 -10.20 11.81 2.60
C VAL A 119 -9.89 11.12 1.27
N ARG A 120 -8.70 10.54 1.16
CA ARG A 120 -8.25 9.78 0.00
C ARG A 120 -7.39 8.60 0.39
N TRP A 121 -7.48 7.53 -0.39
CA TRP A 121 -6.65 6.35 -0.28
C TRP A 121 -5.89 6.13 -1.58
N HIS A 122 -4.58 5.92 -1.45
CA HIS A 122 -3.76 5.53 -2.58
C HIS A 122 -3.39 4.05 -2.45
N ILE A 123 -4.02 3.20 -3.25
CA ILE A 123 -3.70 1.78 -3.30
C ILE A 123 -2.47 1.61 -4.19
N ARG A 124 -1.45 0.93 -3.66
CA ARG A 124 -0.29 0.51 -4.44
C ARG A 124 -0.47 -0.97 -4.73
N LEU A 125 -0.80 -1.30 -5.97
CA LEU A 125 -0.89 -2.69 -6.43
C LEU A 125 0.52 -3.26 -6.61
N ASP A 126 0.71 -4.52 -6.25
CA ASP A 126 1.96 -5.25 -6.48
C ASP A 126 2.03 -5.76 -7.93
N THR A 127 2.06 -4.83 -8.88
CA THR A 127 2.04 -5.15 -10.31
C THR A 127 3.23 -6.01 -10.76
N GLY A 128 4.34 -5.99 -10.04
CA GLY A 128 5.50 -6.86 -10.28
C GLY A 128 5.28 -8.32 -9.85
N LEU A 129 4.38 -8.59 -8.90
CA LEU A 129 3.97 -9.94 -8.51
C LEU A 129 2.83 -10.47 -9.39
N ALA A 130 2.08 -9.55 -10.01
CA ALA A 130 0.95 -9.85 -10.90
C ALA A 130 -0.07 -10.86 -10.29
N PRO A 131 -0.53 -10.64 -9.04
CA PRO A 131 -1.49 -11.54 -8.40
C PRO A 131 -2.81 -11.57 -9.17
N ASP A 132 -3.52 -12.69 -9.12
CA ASP A 132 -4.85 -12.82 -9.72
C ASP A 132 -5.87 -11.92 -9.02
N ILE A 133 -5.72 -11.73 -7.70
CA ILE A 133 -6.55 -10.84 -6.88
C ILE A 133 -5.67 -9.99 -5.96
N THR A 134 -5.95 -8.69 -5.87
CA THR A 134 -5.39 -7.81 -4.84
C THR A 134 -6.46 -7.45 -3.83
N VAL A 135 -6.27 -7.84 -2.56
CA VAL A 135 -7.09 -7.40 -1.44
C VAL A 135 -6.51 -6.09 -0.92
N ALA A 136 -7.17 -4.98 -1.23
CA ALA A 136 -6.80 -3.67 -0.70
C ALA A 136 -7.62 -3.34 0.54
N VAL A 137 -6.93 -3.27 1.68
CA VAL A 137 -7.51 -2.97 3.00
C VAL A 137 -7.50 -1.46 3.21
N ARG A 138 -8.67 -0.81 3.21
CA ARG A 138 -8.74 0.62 3.47
C ARG A 138 -8.79 0.90 4.96
N MET A 139 -7.89 1.75 5.42
CA MET A 139 -7.90 2.22 6.80
C MET A 139 -8.95 3.33 6.99
N ALA A 140 -9.59 3.39 8.15
CA ALA A 140 -10.46 4.50 8.51
C ALA A 140 -9.65 5.82 8.69
N PRO A 141 -10.32 6.99 8.70
CA PRO A 141 -9.72 8.22 9.21
C PRO A 141 -9.00 8.00 10.54
N GLY A 142 -7.82 8.60 10.71
CA GLY A 142 -6.93 8.31 11.83
C GLY A 142 -6.10 7.01 11.72
N ASN A 143 -6.34 6.13 10.74
CA ASN A 143 -5.55 4.93 10.42
C ASN A 143 -5.39 3.90 11.57
N ALA A 144 -6.28 3.92 12.56
CA ALA A 144 -6.26 3.02 13.71
C ALA A 144 -7.13 1.77 13.53
N SER A 145 -8.08 1.80 12.60
CA SER A 145 -9.00 0.71 12.31
C SER A 145 -9.17 0.51 10.81
N ILE A 146 -9.65 -0.67 10.44
CA ILE A 146 -10.03 -0.99 9.06
C ILE A 146 -11.43 -0.42 8.79
N ARG A 147 -11.62 0.14 7.60
CA ARG A 147 -12.89 0.67 7.12
C ARG A 147 -13.65 -0.35 6.29
N ASP A 148 -13.00 -0.87 5.24
CA ASP A 148 -13.56 -1.80 4.27
C ASP A 148 -12.43 -2.46 3.44
N TYR A 149 -12.80 -3.44 2.63
CA TYR A 149 -11.91 -4.23 1.79
C TYR A 149 -12.32 -4.08 0.32
N TYR A 150 -11.34 -4.04 -0.58
CA TYR A 150 -11.56 -4.17 -2.02
C TYR A 150 -10.89 -5.45 -2.53
N LEU A 151 -11.64 -6.32 -3.21
CA LEU A 151 -11.10 -7.51 -3.89
C LEU A 151 -10.96 -7.19 -5.37
N LEU A 152 -9.79 -6.73 -5.77
CA LEU A 152 -9.53 -6.24 -7.12
C LEU A 152 -8.97 -7.37 -7.99
N PRO A 153 -9.68 -7.84 -9.02
CA PRO A 153 -9.11 -8.81 -9.95
C PRO A 153 -7.97 -8.18 -10.74
N ARG A 154 -7.03 -9.01 -11.18
CA ARG A 154 -5.99 -8.63 -12.12
C ARG A 154 -6.64 -8.05 -13.38
N ARG A 155 -6.29 -6.83 -13.74
CA ARG A 155 -6.70 -6.19 -15.00
C ARG A 155 -5.50 -5.59 -15.71
N ASP A 156 -5.50 -5.71 -17.03
CA ASP A 156 -4.46 -5.15 -17.89
C ASP A 156 -4.43 -3.61 -17.77
N ALA A 157 -3.28 -3.11 -17.30
CA ALA A 157 -2.73 -1.75 -17.48
C ALA A 157 -3.53 -0.51 -17.04
N THR A 158 -4.78 -0.62 -16.57
CA THR A 158 -5.62 0.56 -16.25
C THR A 158 -5.71 0.92 -14.75
N LEU A 159 -5.21 0.09 -13.85
CA LEU A 159 -5.37 0.27 -12.38
C LEU A 159 -4.07 0.56 -11.62
N ASP A 160 -2.93 0.78 -12.31
CA ASP A 160 -1.59 0.92 -11.71
C ASP A 160 -1.52 1.93 -10.54
N ARG A 161 -2.42 2.93 -10.53
CA ARG A 161 -2.65 3.84 -9.40
C ARG A 161 -4.13 4.12 -9.22
N LEU A 162 -4.84 3.19 -8.61
CA LEU A 162 -6.22 3.43 -8.20
C LEU A 162 -6.25 4.46 -7.06
N ARG A 163 -6.84 5.63 -7.34
CA ARG A 163 -7.15 6.65 -6.33
C ARG A 163 -8.57 6.43 -5.87
N ILE A 164 -8.74 5.92 -4.65
CA ILE A 164 -10.06 5.77 -4.03
C ILE A 164 -10.35 7.04 -3.24
N GLY A 165 -11.43 7.72 -3.60
CA GLY A 165 -11.99 8.87 -2.86
C GLY A 165 -13.16 8.46 -1.97
N GLU A 166 -13.88 9.45 -1.43
CA GLU A 166 -15.18 9.21 -0.79
C GLU A 166 -16.25 8.75 -1.78
N THR A 167 -16.22 9.32 -2.99
CA THR A 167 -17.03 8.90 -4.13
C THR A 167 -16.13 8.18 -5.13
N ASN A 168 -16.50 6.96 -5.51
CA ASN A 168 -15.74 6.15 -6.48
C ASN A 168 -16.59 5.88 -7.72
N ASP A 169 -15.94 5.50 -8.82
CA ASP A 169 -16.67 4.97 -9.98
C ASP A 169 -17.50 3.76 -9.54
N LEU A 170 -18.74 3.67 -10.02
CA LEU A 170 -19.70 2.59 -9.72
C LEU A 170 -19.10 1.19 -9.92
N LEU A 171 -18.21 1.03 -10.91
CA LEU A 171 -17.54 -0.23 -11.19
C LEU A 171 -16.65 -0.68 -10.02
N LEU A 172 -16.06 0.26 -9.28
CA LEU A 172 -15.23 -0.03 -8.14
C LEU A 172 -16.06 -0.47 -6.94
N GLU A 173 -17.24 0.10 -6.74
CA GLU A 173 -18.14 -0.27 -5.63
C GLU A 173 -18.55 -1.74 -5.66
N ALA A 174 -18.64 -2.34 -6.85
CA ALA A 174 -18.92 -3.78 -7.02
C ALA A 174 -17.85 -4.69 -6.42
N PHE A 175 -16.64 -4.18 -6.19
CA PHE A 175 -15.52 -4.93 -5.59
C PHE A 175 -15.31 -4.60 -4.11
N ARG A 176 -16.19 -3.80 -3.49
CA ARG A 176 -16.10 -3.42 -2.08
C ARG A 176 -16.83 -4.43 -1.20
N PHE A 177 -16.17 -4.83 -0.12
CA PHE A 177 -16.70 -5.75 0.89
C PHE A 177 -16.43 -5.20 2.28
N ASP A 178 -17.33 -5.48 3.22
CA ASP A 178 -17.18 -5.03 4.61
C ASP A 178 -16.27 -5.95 5.43
N THR A 179 -16.12 -7.22 5.01
CA THR A 179 -15.33 -8.24 5.71
C THR A 179 -14.40 -9.01 4.76
N LEU A 180 -13.39 -9.66 5.33
CA LEU A 180 -12.52 -10.60 4.60
C LEU A 180 -13.21 -11.91 4.22
N ASP A 181 -14.43 -12.15 4.70
CA ASP A 181 -15.17 -13.39 4.40
C ASP A 181 -15.42 -13.53 2.90
N ALA A 182 -15.52 -12.41 2.18
CA ALA A 182 -15.60 -12.40 0.73
C ALA A 182 -14.42 -13.11 0.05
N LEU A 183 -13.21 -13.03 0.63
CA LEU A 183 -12.05 -13.77 0.14
C LEU A 183 -12.17 -15.26 0.47
N ALA A 184 -12.65 -15.60 1.66
CA ALA A 184 -12.89 -16.99 2.05
C ALA A 184 -13.95 -17.63 1.14
N ASP A 185 -15.02 -16.92 0.80
CA ASP A 185 -16.06 -17.40 -0.09
C ASP A 185 -15.52 -17.77 -1.49
N LEU A 186 -14.52 -17.05 -1.99
CA LEU A 186 -13.81 -17.42 -3.24
C LEU A 186 -12.99 -18.70 -3.12
N ALA A 187 -12.53 -19.05 -1.91
CA ALA A 187 -11.79 -20.28 -1.65
C ALA A 187 -12.70 -21.49 -1.43
N ARG A 188 -14.01 -21.29 -1.27
CA ARG A 188 -14.98 -22.35 -1.01
C ARG A 188 -15.11 -23.24 -2.24
N ARG A 189 -14.69 -24.49 -2.12
CA ARG A 189 -14.91 -25.50 -3.17
C ARG A 189 -16.36 -25.97 -3.12
N VAL A 190 -17.12 -25.74 -4.20
CA VAL A 190 -18.44 -26.33 -4.40
C VAL A 190 -18.29 -27.52 -5.32
N SER A 191 -18.69 -28.71 -4.85
CA SER A 191 -18.82 -29.89 -5.71
C SER A 191 -19.91 -29.63 -6.73
N ILE A 192 -19.52 -29.39 -7.99
CA ILE A 192 -20.47 -29.46 -9.10
C ILE A 192 -20.74 -30.94 -9.32
N MET A 193 -21.90 -31.44 -8.88
CA MET A 193 -22.38 -32.72 -9.38
C MET A 193 -22.63 -32.54 -10.87
N GLU A 194 -21.78 -33.14 -11.70
CA GLU A 194 -22.09 -33.31 -13.12
C GLU A 194 -23.40 -34.11 -13.21
N ALA A 195 -24.43 -33.50 -13.78
CA ALA A 195 -25.64 -34.21 -14.15
C ALA A 195 -25.27 -35.16 -15.29
N ALA A 196 -25.32 -36.46 -15.01
CA ALA A 196 -25.09 -37.55 -15.96
C ALA A 196 -26.22 -37.65 -17.00
#